data_AF-A0A7Y4WT47-F1
#
_entry.id   AF-A0A7Y4WT47-F1
#
_cell.length_a   1.000
_cell.length_b   1.000
_cell.length_c   1.000
_cell.angle_alpha   90.00
_cell.angle_beta   90.00
_cell.angle_gamma   90.00
#
_symmetry.space_group_name_H-M   'P 1'
#
loop_
_entity.id
_entity.type
_entity.pdbx_description
1 polymer ?
#
loop_
_entity_poly.entity_id
_entity_poly.type
_entity_poly.pdbx_seq_one_letter_code
_entity_poly.pdbx_strand_id
1 'polypeptide(L)'
;MRYSVNVTSEGPYVLRWRAAGLYPGLRWHLEVDGHDATGPLGLPATGGWQRWQDVRRPDVWLPTGRHVLRLVADAVGPSGTSGALNYLQLDAQPLQARVVEPFNALDPSVWTATTSGVTANGRLRMSGLDVAPRHARRTGIDLTGGVLTLRAMVPAGTRAQLLMRPDDQVAYAVSVHGGSLLVTTERQGVVEPLTLPVPYVPADMARWRLRHDTPAGLLLFETAPASGGAWTARAAVPAPPTLSSVAIELGAAVGGNTAPDAVVEFDDLRVEAPARTCTLAVPATVSVAADARTAELAVSTDPGCAWAVHDTPSWFSPRLRAGGIHVGVGPASVAFDVDENPTAEFRIGTVRIGP
;
A
#
# COMPACT_ATOMS: atom_id res chain seq x y z
N MET A 1 -28.97 -22.24 10.79
CA MET A 1 -28.91 -22.51 12.26
C MET A 1 -28.20 -21.34 12.95
N ARG A 2 -28.51 -20.99 14.21
CA ARG A 2 -27.91 -19.84 14.92
C ARG A 2 -27.35 -20.27 16.30
N TYR A 3 -26.17 -19.78 16.67
CA TYR A 3 -25.49 -20.06 17.93
C TYR A 3 -24.90 -18.79 18.51
N SER A 4 -24.96 -18.62 19.84
CA SER A 4 -24.19 -17.58 20.52
C SER A 4 -22.87 -18.16 21.02
N VAL A 5 -21.77 -17.47 20.77
CA VAL A 5 -20.44 -17.83 21.28
C VAL A 5 -19.86 -16.67 22.07
N ASN A 6 -19.03 -16.98 23.05
CA ASN A 6 -18.22 -15.99 23.75
C ASN A 6 -16.75 -16.26 23.41
N VAL A 7 -16.16 -15.36 22.64
CA VAL A 7 -14.77 -15.43 22.17
C VAL A 7 -13.90 -14.78 23.24
N THR A 8 -13.03 -15.57 23.86
CA THR A 8 -12.20 -15.11 24.99
C THR A 8 -10.87 -14.51 24.57
N SER A 9 -10.46 -14.72 23.32
CA SER A 9 -9.25 -14.15 22.71
C SER A 9 -9.61 -13.71 21.31
N GLU A 10 -9.37 -12.46 20.97
CA GLU A 10 -9.49 -12.04 19.57
C GLU A 10 -8.44 -12.74 18.69
N GLY A 11 -8.77 -12.98 17.43
CA GLY A 11 -7.82 -13.51 16.46
C GLY A 11 -8.44 -14.39 15.38
N PRO A 12 -7.60 -15.03 14.55
CA PRO A 12 -8.06 -15.96 13.53
C PRO A 12 -8.37 -17.34 14.14
N TYR A 13 -9.46 -17.93 13.67
CA TYR A 13 -9.90 -19.27 14.03
C TYR A 13 -9.90 -20.16 12.80
N VAL A 14 -9.56 -21.44 12.97
CA VAL A 14 -9.90 -22.46 11.97
C VAL A 14 -11.33 -22.90 12.24
N LEU A 15 -12.23 -22.57 11.33
CA LEU A 15 -13.54 -23.18 11.29
C LEU A 15 -13.39 -24.62 10.79
N ARG A 16 -13.92 -25.56 11.57
CA ARG A 16 -14.15 -26.93 11.14
C ARG A 16 -15.63 -27.24 11.33
N TRP A 17 -16.30 -27.69 10.28
CA TRP A 17 -17.56 -28.37 10.43
C TRP A 17 -17.44 -29.82 9.96
N ARG A 18 -18.14 -30.72 10.65
CA ARG A 18 -18.27 -32.11 10.23
C ARG A 18 -19.63 -32.30 9.61
N ALA A 19 -19.63 -32.62 8.31
CA ALA A 19 -20.83 -32.65 7.50
C ALA A 19 -20.97 -33.98 6.72
N ALA A 20 -22.21 -34.29 6.36
CA ALA A 20 -22.55 -35.39 5.46
C ALA A 20 -23.45 -34.88 4.33
N GLY A 21 -23.22 -35.38 3.13
CA GLY A 21 -23.97 -35.00 1.93
C GLY A 21 -24.11 -36.18 0.99
N LEU A 22 -25.33 -36.52 0.58
CA LEU A 22 -25.55 -37.61 -0.36
C LEU A 22 -25.12 -37.24 -1.79
N TYR A 23 -25.23 -35.95 -2.14
CA TYR A 23 -25.04 -35.45 -3.50
C TYR A 23 -23.95 -34.37 -3.55
N PRO A 24 -23.23 -34.25 -4.68
CA PRO A 24 -22.34 -33.12 -4.92
C PRO A 24 -23.11 -31.81 -5.08
N GLY A 25 -22.41 -30.68 -4.94
CA GLY A 25 -22.97 -29.33 -5.19
C GLY A 25 -23.62 -28.64 -3.98
N LEU A 26 -23.64 -29.30 -2.81
CA LEU A 26 -24.04 -28.68 -1.55
C LEU A 26 -23.05 -27.59 -1.14
N ARG A 27 -23.57 -26.43 -0.71
CA ARG A 27 -22.75 -25.29 -0.27
C ARG A 27 -23.34 -24.60 0.94
N TRP A 28 -22.50 -24.27 1.91
CA TRP A 28 -22.84 -23.49 3.10
C TRP A 28 -21.86 -22.34 3.29
N HIS A 29 -22.28 -21.29 4.00
CA HIS A 29 -21.38 -20.30 4.58
C HIS A 29 -21.71 -20.05 6.05
N LEU A 30 -20.73 -19.52 6.78
CA LEU A 30 -20.90 -19.08 8.16
C LEU A 30 -20.93 -17.55 8.20
N GLU A 31 -21.94 -16.99 8.85
CA GLU A 31 -21.97 -15.59 9.21
C GLU A 31 -21.59 -15.39 10.68
N VAL A 32 -20.95 -14.26 10.97
CA VAL A 32 -20.65 -13.74 12.30
C VAL A 32 -21.34 -12.38 12.41
N ASP A 33 -22.23 -12.24 13.40
CA ASP A 33 -23.02 -11.01 13.64
C ASP A 33 -23.80 -10.50 12.41
N GLY A 34 -24.22 -11.43 11.55
CA GLY A 34 -24.97 -11.12 10.33
C GLY A 34 -24.11 -10.80 9.10
N HIS A 35 -22.78 -10.87 9.21
CA HIS A 35 -21.86 -10.71 8.09
C HIS A 35 -21.27 -12.06 7.67
N ASP A 36 -21.27 -12.36 6.37
CA ASP A 36 -20.62 -13.57 5.83
C ASP A 36 -19.12 -13.54 6.12
N ALA A 37 -18.65 -14.55 6.87
CA ALA A 37 -17.27 -14.68 7.33
C ALA A 37 -16.45 -15.67 6.50
N THR A 38 -17.08 -16.52 5.70
CA THR A 38 -16.38 -17.63 5.01
C THR A 38 -16.53 -17.60 3.50
N GLY A 39 -17.57 -16.96 2.98
CA GLY A 39 -18.07 -17.23 1.64
C GLY A 39 -18.63 -18.66 1.53
N PRO A 40 -19.19 -19.03 0.37
CA PRO A 40 -19.73 -20.35 0.14
C PRO A 40 -18.63 -21.42 0.12
N LEU A 41 -18.79 -22.45 0.94
CA LEU A 41 -17.91 -23.60 1.07
C LEU A 41 -18.65 -24.85 0.59
N GLY A 42 -18.03 -25.57 -0.33
CA GLY A 42 -18.54 -26.85 -0.82
C GLY A 42 -18.52 -27.92 0.26
N LEU A 43 -19.58 -28.71 0.34
CA LEU A 43 -19.60 -29.93 1.14
C LEU A 43 -19.29 -31.14 0.25
N PRO A 44 -18.42 -32.06 0.70
CA PRO A 44 -18.14 -33.27 -0.04
C PRO A 44 -19.39 -34.16 -0.12
N ALA A 45 -19.58 -34.80 -1.28
CA ALA A 45 -20.52 -35.90 -1.41
C ALA A 45 -19.94 -37.11 -0.66
N THR A 46 -20.39 -37.33 0.57
CA THR A 46 -19.91 -38.41 1.43
C THR A 46 -20.53 -39.77 1.06
N GLY A 47 -21.48 -39.79 0.12
CA GLY A 47 -22.11 -41.01 -0.40
C GLY A 47 -23.10 -41.66 0.57
N GLY A 48 -23.52 -40.95 1.61
CA GLY A 48 -24.53 -41.41 2.56
C GLY A 48 -24.68 -40.49 3.77
N TRP A 49 -25.89 -40.45 4.34
CA TRP A 49 -26.22 -39.59 5.49
C TRP A 49 -25.49 -39.93 6.80
N GLN A 50 -24.93 -41.14 6.88
CA GLN A 50 -24.14 -41.62 8.00
C GLN A 50 -22.64 -41.63 7.72
N ARG A 51 -22.22 -41.07 6.58
CA ARG A 51 -20.80 -40.93 6.21
C ARG A 51 -20.43 -39.46 6.37
N TRP A 52 -19.44 -39.19 7.20
CA TRP A 52 -19.11 -37.84 7.65
C TRP A 52 -17.70 -37.46 7.23
N GLN A 53 -17.52 -36.21 6.81
CA GLN A 53 -16.22 -35.63 6.53
C GLN A 53 -16.09 -34.25 7.17
N ASP A 54 -14.87 -33.91 7.55
CA ASP A 54 -14.55 -32.58 8.06
C ASP A 54 -14.23 -31.66 6.87
N VAL A 55 -14.82 -30.48 6.87
CA VAL A 55 -14.44 -29.39 5.97
C VAL A 55 -13.87 -28.28 6.84
N ARG A 56 -12.74 -27.73 6.41
CA ARG A 56 -11.98 -26.74 7.16
C ARG A 56 -11.90 -25.44 6.37
N ARG A 57 -12.03 -24.33 7.08
CA ARG A 57 -11.79 -22.98 6.58
C ARG A 57 -10.88 -22.24 7.57
N PRO A 58 -9.61 -22.01 7.23
CA PRO A 58 -8.72 -21.20 8.04
C PRO A 58 -9.10 -19.72 7.97
N ASP A 59 -8.46 -18.92 8.83
CA ASP A 59 -8.49 -17.45 8.83
C ASP A 59 -9.90 -16.85 9.01
N VAL A 60 -10.77 -17.49 9.82
CA VAL A 60 -12.04 -16.90 10.25
C VAL A 60 -11.77 -15.97 11.42
N TRP A 61 -11.76 -14.66 11.17
CA TRP A 61 -11.47 -13.68 12.21
C TRP A 61 -12.65 -13.49 13.17
N LEU A 62 -12.38 -13.54 14.48
CA LEU A 62 -13.35 -13.28 15.53
C LEU A 62 -12.80 -12.25 16.53
N PRO A 63 -13.50 -11.12 16.76
CA PRO A 63 -13.19 -10.22 17.87
C PRO A 63 -13.37 -10.90 19.23
N THR A 64 -12.78 -10.32 20.29
CA THR A 64 -13.09 -10.73 21.67
C THR A 64 -14.51 -10.28 22.04
N GLY A 65 -15.23 -11.12 22.77
CA GLY A 65 -16.59 -10.84 23.23
C GLY A 65 -17.65 -11.78 22.66
N ARG A 66 -18.91 -11.35 22.79
CA ARG A 66 -20.08 -12.17 22.45
C ARG A 66 -20.48 -11.97 20.99
N HIS A 67 -20.56 -13.07 20.25
CA HIS A 67 -20.93 -13.07 18.84
C HIS A 67 -22.09 -14.03 18.55
N VAL A 68 -22.84 -13.75 17.48
CA VAL A 68 -23.86 -14.64 16.93
C VAL A 68 -23.35 -15.27 15.65
N LEU A 69 -23.17 -16.59 15.68
CA LEU A 69 -22.83 -17.39 14.52
C LEU A 69 -24.09 -17.88 13.82
N ARG A 70 -24.14 -17.76 12.49
CA ARG A 70 -25.23 -18.31 11.68
C ARG A 70 -24.71 -19.15 10.53
N LEU A 71 -25.02 -20.44 10.54
CA LEU A 71 -24.80 -21.32 9.39
C LEU A 71 -25.95 -21.14 8.39
N VAL A 72 -25.60 -20.85 7.14
CA VAL A 72 -26.51 -20.58 6.04
C VAL A 72 -26.27 -21.59 4.91
N ALA A 73 -27.35 -22.09 4.32
CA ALA A 73 -27.26 -22.96 3.15
C ALA A 73 -27.42 -22.16 1.87
N ASP A 74 -26.42 -22.23 1.00
CA ASP A 74 -26.36 -21.53 -0.29
C ASP A 74 -26.87 -22.39 -1.44
N ALA A 75 -26.71 -23.71 -1.32
CA ALA A 75 -27.18 -24.67 -2.31
C ALA A 75 -27.65 -25.96 -1.64
N VAL A 76 -28.76 -26.48 -2.15
CA VAL A 76 -29.37 -27.75 -1.74
C VAL A 76 -29.18 -28.81 -2.82
N GLY A 77 -29.19 -30.07 -2.42
CA GLY A 77 -29.07 -31.21 -3.33
C GLY A 77 -30.41 -31.53 -4.02
N PRO A 78 -30.41 -32.48 -4.97
CA PRO A 78 -31.60 -32.90 -5.73
C PRO A 78 -32.83 -33.27 -4.89
N SER A 79 -32.63 -33.71 -3.64
CA SER A 79 -33.69 -34.04 -2.68
C SER A 79 -34.19 -32.84 -1.84
N GLY A 80 -33.77 -31.61 -2.17
CA GLY A 80 -34.11 -30.40 -1.39
C GLY A 80 -33.36 -30.26 -0.06
N THR A 81 -32.41 -31.16 0.22
CA THR A 81 -31.64 -31.18 1.48
C THR A 81 -30.34 -30.40 1.34
N SER A 82 -30.00 -29.58 2.33
CA SER A 82 -28.74 -28.81 2.35
C SER A 82 -27.52 -29.61 2.84
N GLY A 83 -27.68 -30.88 3.25
CA GLY A 83 -26.66 -31.66 3.96
C GLY A 83 -26.98 -31.81 5.45
N ALA A 84 -26.26 -32.69 6.14
CA ALA A 84 -26.37 -32.89 7.57
C ALA A 84 -25.13 -32.33 8.28
N LEU A 85 -25.34 -31.63 9.39
CA LEU A 85 -24.29 -31.11 10.26
C LEU A 85 -24.21 -31.98 11.52
N ASN A 86 -23.00 -32.38 11.91
CA ASN A 86 -22.75 -33.03 13.19
C ASN A 86 -22.29 -31.99 14.23
N TYR A 87 -21.13 -31.38 13.99
CA TYR A 87 -20.60 -30.34 14.86
C TYR A 87 -19.97 -29.21 14.05
N LEU A 88 -19.86 -28.06 14.72
CA LEU A 88 -19.05 -26.92 14.34
C LEU A 88 -18.03 -26.68 15.46
N GLN A 89 -16.78 -26.49 15.06
CA GLN A 89 -15.66 -26.23 15.95
C GLN A 89 -14.89 -25.02 15.43
N LEU A 90 -14.53 -24.13 16.35
CA LEU A 90 -13.67 -22.98 16.10
C LEU A 90 -12.41 -23.20 16.93
N ASP A 91 -11.35 -23.64 16.26
CA ASP A 91 -10.06 -23.82 16.90
C ASP A 91 -9.31 -22.50 16.86
N ALA A 92 -9.13 -21.87 18.03
CA ALA A 92 -8.32 -20.67 18.16
C ALA A 92 -6.92 -21.00 17.61
N GLN A 93 -6.49 -20.25 16.60
CA GLN A 93 -5.08 -20.32 16.24
C GLN A 93 -4.35 -19.44 17.25
N PRO A 94 -3.29 -19.93 17.92
CA PRO A 94 -2.49 -19.06 18.74
C PRO A 94 -2.11 -17.86 17.86
N LEU A 95 -2.20 -16.66 18.42
CA LEU A 95 -1.43 -15.51 17.95
C LEU A 95 0.06 -15.83 18.21
N GLN A 96 0.56 -16.91 17.61
CA GLN A 96 1.91 -16.87 17.13
C GLN A 96 1.94 -15.60 16.28
N ALA A 97 3.04 -14.86 16.34
CA ALA A 97 3.49 -14.20 15.13
C ALA A 97 3.68 -15.32 14.09
N ARG A 98 2.57 -15.87 13.60
CA ARG A 98 2.49 -16.40 12.28
C ARG A 98 2.99 -15.22 11.51
N VAL A 99 4.17 -15.37 10.94
CA VAL A 99 4.51 -14.65 9.74
C VAL A 99 3.28 -14.86 8.87
N VAL A 100 2.31 -13.94 8.96
CA VAL A 100 1.39 -13.67 7.86
C VAL A 100 2.40 -13.52 6.77
N GLU A 101 2.50 -14.52 5.88
CA GLU A 101 3.34 -14.42 4.69
C GLU A 101 3.02 -13.03 4.19
N PRO A 102 3.94 -12.06 4.41
CA PRO A 102 3.71 -10.74 3.93
C PRO A 102 3.47 -10.90 2.45
N PHE A 103 2.81 -9.94 1.84
CA PHE A 103 2.44 -10.08 0.44
C PHE A 103 3.63 -10.43 -0.49
N ASN A 104 4.90 -10.36 -0.03
CA ASN A 104 5.93 -11.34 -0.39
C ASN A 104 6.91 -11.67 0.75
N ALA A 105 7.05 -12.94 1.16
CA ALA A 105 8.35 -13.43 1.62
C ALA A 105 9.06 -14.06 0.41
N LEU A 106 9.96 -13.27 -0.19
CA LEU A 106 11.13 -13.72 -0.95
C LEU A 106 10.89 -14.45 -2.29
N ASP A 107 10.29 -13.78 -3.28
CA ASP A 107 10.77 -13.94 -4.66
C ASP A 107 10.67 -12.62 -5.46
N PRO A 108 11.77 -11.87 -5.64
CA PRO A 108 11.79 -10.66 -6.48
C PRO A 108 11.47 -10.94 -7.96
N SER A 109 11.47 -12.20 -8.42
CA SER A 109 11.16 -12.56 -9.82
C SER A 109 9.65 -12.54 -10.16
N VAL A 110 8.78 -12.55 -9.14
CA VAL A 110 7.31 -12.63 -9.31
C VAL A 110 6.66 -11.23 -9.41
N TRP A 111 7.42 -10.16 -9.16
CA TRP A 111 6.97 -8.77 -9.23
C TRP A 111 6.97 -8.17 -10.65
N THR A 112 6.55 -8.94 -11.65
CA THR A 112 6.52 -8.46 -13.05
C THR A 112 5.11 -8.26 -13.53
N ALA A 113 4.56 -7.08 -13.23
CA ALA A 113 3.45 -6.50 -13.99
C ALA A 113 3.61 -4.98 -14.02
N THR A 114 4.23 -4.44 -15.07
CA THR A 114 4.15 -3.03 -15.39
C THR A 114 2.82 -2.80 -16.11
N THR A 115 1.79 -2.41 -15.36
CA THR A 115 0.59 -1.80 -15.95
C THR A 115 0.70 -0.27 -15.83
N SER A 116 0.10 0.44 -16.79
CA SER A 116 0.13 1.91 -16.96
C SER A 116 0.25 2.67 -15.64
N GLY A 117 1.28 3.52 -15.52
CA GLY A 117 1.63 4.22 -14.28
C GLY A 117 0.42 4.85 -13.59
N VAL A 118 0.33 4.68 -12.27
CA VAL A 118 -0.78 5.24 -11.48
C VAL A 118 -0.68 6.76 -11.53
N THR A 119 -1.58 7.44 -12.25
CA THR A 119 -1.61 8.90 -12.26
C THR A 119 -2.18 9.40 -10.94
N ALA A 120 -1.74 10.58 -10.50
CA ALA A 120 -2.11 11.18 -9.21
C ALA A 120 -3.57 11.61 -9.07
N ASN A 121 -4.45 11.19 -9.99
CA ASN A 121 -5.91 11.40 -10.03
C ASN A 121 -6.64 10.22 -10.73
N GLY A 122 -5.94 9.09 -10.95
CA GLY A 122 -6.37 8.06 -11.89
C GLY A 122 -7.04 6.87 -11.23
N ARG A 123 -8.10 6.36 -11.87
CA ARG A 123 -8.70 5.08 -11.55
C ARG A 123 -7.81 3.94 -12.05
N LEU A 124 -7.36 3.10 -11.13
CA LEU A 124 -6.65 1.86 -11.40
C LEU A 124 -7.58 0.68 -11.09
N ARG A 125 -7.87 -0.13 -12.10
CA ARG A 125 -8.71 -1.33 -11.97
C ARG A 125 -7.91 -2.57 -12.32
N MET A 126 -7.85 -3.53 -11.40
CA MET A 126 -7.20 -4.81 -11.59
C MET A 126 -8.25 -5.92 -11.60
N SER A 127 -8.36 -6.65 -12.70
CA SER A 127 -9.36 -7.70 -12.92
C SER A 127 -8.72 -8.99 -13.42
N GLY A 128 -9.45 -10.11 -13.35
CA GLY A 128 -8.93 -11.41 -13.76
C GLY A 128 -7.75 -11.84 -12.92
N LEU A 129 -7.80 -11.52 -11.61
CA LEU A 129 -6.73 -11.77 -10.66
C LEU A 129 -6.46 -13.28 -10.56
N ASP A 130 -5.19 -13.62 -10.45
CA ASP A 130 -4.72 -14.97 -10.20
C ASP A 130 -4.06 -15.03 -8.81
N VAL A 131 -3.44 -16.16 -8.48
CA VAL A 131 -2.72 -16.31 -7.21
C VAL A 131 -1.50 -15.41 -7.11
N ALA A 132 -1.03 -14.86 -8.24
CA ALA A 132 0.08 -13.93 -8.27
C ALA A 132 -0.41 -12.47 -8.17
N PRO A 133 0.40 -11.61 -7.53
CA PRO A 133 0.11 -10.18 -7.51
C PRO A 133 0.11 -9.52 -8.89
N ARG A 134 -0.81 -8.57 -9.08
CA ARG A 134 -0.72 -7.56 -10.14
C ARG A 134 -0.46 -6.20 -9.51
N HIS A 135 0.40 -5.41 -10.15
CA HIS A 135 0.89 -4.15 -9.59
C HIS A 135 0.80 -2.97 -10.55
N ALA A 136 0.79 -1.78 -9.94
CA ALA A 136 1.15 -0.54 -10.61
C ALA A 136 2.01 0.31 -9.66
N ARG A 137 3.09 0.88 -10.20
CA ARG A 137 4.10 1.62 -9.43
C ARG A 137 4.22 3.05 -9.92
N ARG A 138 4.42 3.98 -8.99
CA ARG A 138 4.87 5.34 -9.25
C ARG A 138 6.03 5.68 -8.33
N THR A 139 7.11 6.23 -8.88
CA THR A 139 8.33 6.62 -8.14
C THR A 139 8.47 8.14 -8.09
N GLY A 140 9.29 8.63 -7.15
CA GLY A 140 9.64 10.05 -7.04
C GLY A 140 8.51 10.94 -6.53
N ILE A 141 7.62 10.40 -5.69
CA ILE A 141 6.58 11.19 -5.04
C ILE A 141 7.17 11.85 -3.80
N ASP A 142 7.08 13.18 -3.71
CA ASP A 142 7.37 13.91 -2.48
C ASP A 142 6.16 13.87 -1.54
N LEU A 143 6.33 13.22 -0.40
CA LEU A 143 5.38 13.12 0.70
C LEU A 143 5.85 13.86 1.97
N THR A 144 6.84 14.75 1.88
CA THR A 144 7.31 15.48 3.06
C THR A 144 6.23 16.42 3.60
N GLY A 145 5.75 16.15 4.82
CA GLY A 145 4.60 16.82 5.44
C GLY A 145 3.28 16.63 4.68
N GLY A 146 3.27 15.75 3.67
CA GLY A 146 2.17 15.57 2.73
C GLY A 146 1.19 14.49 3.13
N VAL A 147 0.13 14.41 2.35
CA VAL A 147 -0.94 13.43 2.48
C VAL A 147 -1.13 12.75 1.15
N LEU A 148 -1.13 11.42 1.16
CA LEU A 148 -1.65 10.61 0.06
C LEU A 148 -3.01 10.07 0.47
N THR A 149 -4.02 10.25 -0.37
CA THR A 149 -5.34 9.66 -0.17
C THR A 149 -5.74 8.83 -1.36
N LEU A 150 -6.55 7.79 -1.16
CA LEU A 150 -7.19 7.05 -2.23
C LEU A 150 -8.51 6.44 -1.74
N ARG A 151 -9.36 6.08 -2.69
CA ARG A 151 -10.50 5.20 -2.47
C ARG A 151 -10.12 3.77 -2.89
N ALA A 152 -10.29 2.81 -1.99
CA ALA A 152 -10.06 1.39 -2.23
C ALA A 152 -11.39 0.63 -2.21
N MET A 153 -11.67 -0.10 -3.27
CA MET A 153 -12.80 -1.02 -3.39
C MET A 153 -12.23 -2.43 -3.47
N VAL A 154 -12.26 -3.13 -2.33
CA VAL A 154 -11.66 -4.45 -2.14
C VAL A 154 -12.79 -5.44 -1.83
N PRO A 155 -13.15 -6.34 -2.77
CA PRO A 155 -14.15 -7.37 -2.51
C PRO A 155 -13.72 -8.34 -1.42
N ALA A 156 -14.69 -8.94 -0.73
CA ALA A 156 -14.42 -10.00 0.24
C ALA A 156 -13.62 -11.17 -0.39
N GLY A 157 -12.64 -11.70 0.33
CA GLY A 157 -11.79 -12.79 -0.14
C GLY A 157 -10.70 -12.41 -1.15
N THR A 158 -10.61 -11.13 -1.53
CA THR A 158 -9.49 -10.61 -2.34
C THR A 158 -8.40 -10.03 -1.43
N ARG A 159 -7.17 -10.00 -1.94
CA ARG A 159 -6.04 -9.32 -1.30
C ARG A 159 -5.80 -8.00 -2.02
N ALA A 160 -5.56 -6.94 -1.26
CA ALA A 160 -5.21 -5.63 -1.80
C ALA A 160 -4.13 -5.00 -0.93
N GLN A 161 -3.21 -4.26 -1.54
CA GLN A 161 -2.17 -3.53 -0.83
C GLN A 161 -1.90 -2.13 -1.39
N LEU A 162 -1.52 -1.24 -0.49
CA LEU A 162 -0.83 0.02 -0.76
C LEU A 162 0.54 -0.07 -0.07
N LEU A 163 1.61 -0.05 -0.87
CA LEU A 163 2.99 -0.13 -0.40
C LEU A 163 3.66 1.23 -0.62
N MET A 164 4.38 1.69 0.40
CA MET A 164 5.19 2.89 0.39
C MET A 164 6.65 2.51 0.60
N ARG A 165 7.53 2.92 -0.32
CA ARG A 165 8.97 2.65 -0.26
C ARG A 165 9.73 3.98 -0.28
N PRO A 166 10.16 4.49 0.89
CA PRO A 166 11.04 5.65 0.98
C PRO A 166 12.41 5.40 0.35
N ASP A 167 12.88 4.16 0.42
CA ASP A 167 14.14 3.70 -0.15
C ASP A 167 14.06 2.20 -0.49
N ASP A 168 15.18 1.62 -0.93
CA ASP A 168 15.24 0.21 -1.35
C ASP A 168 15.29 -0.78 -0.18
N GLN A 169 15.55 -0.32 1.05
CA GLN A 169 15.75 -1.15 2.24
C GLN A 169 14.51 -1.23 3.12
N VAL A 170 13.66 -0.19 3.10
CA VAL A 170 12.46 -0.09 3.93
C VAL A 170 11.22 0.05 3.08
N ALA A 171 10.20 -0.73 3.41
CA ALA A 171 8.86 -0.54 2.89
C ALA A 171 7.81 -0.59 4.01
N TYR A 172 6.71 0.13 3.81
CA TYR A 172 5.55 0.09 4.69
C TYR A 172 4.35 -0.33 3.86
N ALA A 173 3.70 -1.43 4.24
CA ALA A 173 2.55 -1.95 3.54
C ALA A 173 1.30 -1.80 4.39
N VAL A 174 0.24 -1.32 3.76
CA VAL A 174 -1.12 -1.46 4.24
C VAL A 174 -1.78 -2.51 3.38
N SER A 175 -2.29 -3.56 4.01
CA SER A 175 -2.85 -4.70 3.30
C SER A 175 -4.20 -5.11 3.86
N VAL A 176 -5.09 -5.54 2.96
CA VAL A 176 -6.29 -6.29 3.31
C VAL A 176 -6.06 -7.74 2.88
N HIS A 177 -6.18 -8.66 3.84
CA HIS A 177 -6.01 -10.09 3.63
C HIS A 177 -6.89 -10.86 4.61
N GLY A 178 -7.58 -11.90 4.14
CA GLY A 178 -8.33 -12.79 5.04
C GLY A 178 -9.41 -12.06 5.84
N GLY A 179 -10.00 -11.00 5.27
CA GLY A 179 -10.99 -10.17 5.97
C GLY A 179 -10.40 -9.26 7.06
N SER A 180 -9.08 -9.15 7.15
CA SER A 180 -8.37 -8.30 8.10
C SER A 180 -7.55 -7.23 7.39
N LEU A 181 -7.47 -6.06 8.02
CA LEU A 181 -6.56 -4.97 7.70
C LEU A 181 -5.30 -5.16 8.54
N LEU A 182 -4.14 -5.15 7.88
CA LEU A 182 -2.83 -5.31 8.51
C LEU A 182 -1.87 -4.25 7.99
N VAL A 183 -1.10 -3.65 8.90
CA VAL A 183 0.02 -2.79 8.56
C VAL A 183 1.32 -3.50 8.89
N THR A 184 2.22 -3.58 7.92
CA THR A 184 3.53 -4.22 8.07
C THR A 184 4.67 -3.30 7.64
N THR A 185 5.86 -3.56 8.15
CA THR A 185 7.11 -3.00 7.64
C THR A 185 7.94 -4.12 7.05
N GLU A 186 8.53 -3.89 5.89
CA GLU A 186 9.62 -4.71 5.37
C GLU A 186 10.94 -3.96 5.60
N ARG A 187 11.92 -4.65 6.19
CA ARG A 187 13.30 -4.18 6.33
C ARG A 187 14.24 -5.27 5.86
N GLN A 188 15.04 -4.99 4.83
CA GLN A 188 16.02 -5.93 4.29
C GLN A 188 15.41 -7.32 3.93
N GLY A 189 14.17 -7.33 3.41
CA GLY A 189 13.46 -8.56 3.07
C GLY A 189 12.78 -9.27 4.25
N VAL A 190 12.93 -8.77 5.47
CA VAL A 190 12.22 -9.26 6.66
C VAL A 190 10.96 -8.43 6.85
N VAL A 191 9.81 -9.09 6.98
CA VAL A 191 8.55 -8.38 7.20
C VAL A 191 8.02 -8.60 8.61
N GLU A 192 7.64 -7.50 9.24
CA GLU A 192 7.15 -7.46 10.61
C GLU A 192 5.81 -6.72 10.67
N PRO A 193 4.82 -7.25 11.41
CA PRO A 193 3.57 -6.53 11.65
C PRO A 193 3.83 -5.32 12.57
N LEU A 194 3.32 -4.16 12.17
CA LEU A 194 3.37 -2.93 12.97
C LEU A 194 2.13 -2.77 13.84
N THR A 195 1.04 -3.44 13.47
CA THR A 195 -0.21 -3.49 14.23
C THR A 195 -0.72 -4.91 14.31
N LEU A 196 -1.56 -5.18 15.31
CA LEU A 196 -2.40 -6.37 15.27
C LEU A 196 -3.34 -6.29 14.06
N PRO A 197 -3.71 -7.43 13.44
CA PRO A 197 -4.73 -7.43 12.41
C PRO A 197 -6.06 -6.92 13.00
N VAL A 198 -6.78 -6.11 12.23
CA VAL A 198 -8.08 -5.56 12.63
C VAL A 198 -9.12 -6.01 11.60
N PRO A 199 -10.36 -6.37 11.97
CA PRO A 199 -11.39 -6.69 10.98
C PRO A 199 -11.52 -5.60 9.92
N TYR A 200 -11.41 -5.98 8.65
CA TYR A 200 -11.63 -5.06 7.53
C TYR A 200 -13.12 -4.99 7.22
N VAL A 201 -13.70 -3.80 7.38
CA VAL A 201 -15.10 -3.52 7.04
C VAL A 201 -15.13 -2.60 5.82
N PRO A 202 -15.44 -3.10 4.61
CA PRO A 202 -15.33 -2.31 3.38
C PRO A 202 -16.10 -0.99 3.41
N ALA A 203 -17.30 -0.97 3.99
CA ALA A 203 -18.12 0.24 4.07
C ALA A 203 -17.46 1.36 4.91
N ASP A 204 -16.80 0.98 6.00
CA ASP A 204 -16.22 1.89 6.99
C ASP A 204 -14.75 2.22 6.69
N MET A 205 -14.12 1.48 5.78
CA MET A 205 -12.69 1.56 5.48
C MET A 205 -12.38 1.68 3.98
N ALA A 206 -13.32 2.22 3.20
CA ALA A 206 -13.17 2.39 1.75
C ALA A 206 -12.24 3.54 1.35
N ARG A 207 -11.93 4.49 2.23
CA ARG A 207 -10.98 5.58 1.96
C ARG A 207 -9.74 5.37 2.80
N TRP A 208 -8.58 5.42 2.16
CA TRP A 208 -7.28 5.18 2.77
C TRP A 208 -6.45 6.46 2.69
N ARG A 209 -5.72 6.75 3.76
CA ARG A 209 -4.85 7.91 3.84
C ARG A 209 -3.51 7.53 4.47
N LEU A 210 -2.43 7.91 3.82
CA LEU A 210 -1.10 7.98 4.40
C LEU A 210 -0.77 9.45 4.62
N ARG A 211 -0.43 9.82 5.86
CA ARG A 211 -0.09 11.19 6.22
C ARG A 211 1.27 11.22 6.88
N HIS A 212 2.16 12.07 6.36
CA HIS A 212 3.42 12.35 7.00
C HIS A 212 3.26 13.52 7.99
N ASP A 213 3.36 13.20 9.26
CA ASP A 213 3.37 14.15 10.37
C ASP A 213 4.82 14.50 10.70
N THR A 214 5.34 15.54 10.03
CA THR A 214 6.74 15.96 10.19
C THR A 214 7.07 16.43 11.61
N PRO A 215 6.21 17.18 12.34
CA PRO A 215 6.49 17.54 13.72
C PRO A 215 6.59 16.34 14.66
N ALA A 216 5.74 15.32 14.45
CA ALA A 216 5.75 14.11 15.27
C ALA A 216 6.81 13.08 14.83
N GLY A 217 7.39 13.21 13.63
CA GLY A 217 8.29 12.20 13.05
C GLY A 217 7.56 10.89 12.73
N LEU A 218 6.28 10.98 12.38
CA LEU A 218 5.42 9.82 12.17
C LEU A 218 4.84 9.79 10.76
N LEU A 219 4.68 8.59 10.23
CA LEU A 219 3.75 8.31 9.15
C LEU A 219 2.51 7.64 9.75
N LEU A 220 1.35 8.24 9.51
CA LEU A 220 0.08 7.69 9.96
C LEU A 220 -0.63 7.03 8.79
N PHE A 221 -1.14 5.82 9.05
CA PHE A 221 -2.12 5.19 8.19
C PHE A 221 -3.50 5.29 8.81
N GLU A 222 -4.45 5.79 8.03
CA GLU A 222 -5.79 6.09 8.48
C GLU A 222 -6.83 5.58 7.46
N THR A 223 -7.99 5.17 7.96
CA THR A 223 -9.13 4.82 7.11
C THR A 223 -10.36 5.63 7.44
N ALA A 224 -11.26 5.78 6.47
CA ALA A 224 -12.54 6.43 6.65
C ALA A 224 -13.65 5.76 5.81
N PRO A 225 -14.93 5.96 6.20
CA PRO A 225 -16.07 5.36 5.48
C PRO A 225 -16.21 5.90 4.07
N ALA A 226 -16.82 5.09 3.18
CA ALA A 226 -17.11 5.47 1.80
C ALA A 226 -18.01 6.71 1.69
N SER A 227 -18.93 6.87 2.64
CA SER A 227 -19.94 7.93 2.69
C SER A 227 -19.40 9.31 3.06
N GLY A 228 -18.12 9.43 3.42
CA GLY A 228 -17.60 10.62 4.10
C GLY A 228 -17.42 10.38 5.60
N GLY A 229 -16.96 11.39 6.33
CA GLY A 229 -16.73 11.30 7.78
C GLY A 229 -15.26 11.31 8.19
N ALA A 230 -15.04 11.19 9.51
CA ALA A 230 -13.75 11.35 10.16
C ALA A 230 -12.77 10.21 9.81
N TRP A 231 -11.49 10.57 9.75
CA TRP A 231 -10.40 9.63 9.60
C TRP A 231 -10.09 8.95 10.93
N THR A 232 -9.91 7.64 10.91
CA THR A 232 -9.52 6.82 12.06
C THR A 232 -8.10 6.32 11.86
N ALA A 233 -7.21 6.66 12.80
CA ALA A 233 -5.85 6.12 12.80
C ALA A 233 -5.85 4.62 13.03
N ARG A 234 -5.19 3.90 12.13
CA ARG A 234 -5.03 2.44 12.16
C ARG A 234 -3.62 2.05 12.57
N ALA A 235 -2.63 2.82 12.11
CA ALA A 235 -1.24 2.66 12.52
C ALA A 235 -0.52 4.01 12.53
N ALA A 236 0.52 4.08 13.34
CA ALA A 236 1.52 5.14 13.29
C ALA A 236 2.90 4.47 13.33
N VAL A 237 3.77 4.87 12.40
CA VAL A 237 5.10 4.28 12.26
C VAL A 237 6.14 5.39 12.27
N PRO A 238 7.35 5.13 12.80
CA PRO A 238 8.44 6.09 12.69
C PRO A 238 8.71 6.39 11.22
N ALA A 239 8.88 7.67 10.90
CA ALA A 239 9.21 8.15 9.57
C ALA A 239 10.40 9.12 9.62
N PRO A 240 11.25 9.13 8.58
CA PRO A 240 12.27 10.16 8.46
C PRO A 240 11.62 11.54 8.32
N PRO A 241 12.31 12.62 8.72
CA PRO A 241 11.78 13.99 8.67
C PRO A 241 11.43 14.45 7.24
N THR A 242 12.00 13.80 6.22
CA THR A 242 11.73 14.04 4.81
C THR A 242 11.45 12.75 4.07
N LEU A 243 10.43 12.77 3.21
CA LEU A 243 9.99 11.68 2.35
C LEU A 243 9.89 12.19 0.90
N SER A 244 10.99 12.73 0.37
CA SER A 244 11.00 13.50 -0.89
C SER A 244 11.02 12.66 -2.17
N SER A 245 11.37 11.36 -2.09
CA SER A 245 11.43 10.46 -3.24
C SER A 245 10.87 9.09 -2.89
N VAL A 246 9.57 9.05 -2.62
CA VAL A 246 8.86 7.82 -2.25
C VAL A 246 8.35 7.11 -3.49
N ALA A 247 8.51 5.78 -3.54
CA ALA A 247 7.76 4.94 -4.45
C ALA A 247 6.45 4.47 -3.81
N ILE A 248 5.37 4.58 -4.55
CA ILE A 248 4.06 4.04 -4.19
C ILE A 248 3.71 2.91 -5.14
N GLU A 249 3.33 1.77 -4.59
CA GLU A 249 2.91 0.60 -5.33
C GLU A 249 1.53 0.15 -4.85
N LEU A 250 0.61 0.02 -5.80
CA LEU A 250 -0.71 -0.57 -5.57
C LEU A 250 -0.68 -2.01 -6.06
N GLY A 251 -1.28 -2.94 -5.30
CA GLY A 251 -1.28 -4.35 -5.65
C GLY A 251 -2.59 -5.05 -5.32
N ALA A 252 -2.93 -6.07 -6.10
CA ALA A 252 -4.07 -6.93 -5.85
C ALA A 252 -3.78 -8.38 -6.25
N ALA A 253 -4.36 -9.33 -5.52
CA ALA A 253 -4.27 -10.77 -5.79
C ALA A 253 -5.49 -11.50 -5.24
N VAL A 254 -5.65 -12.78 -5.60
CA VAL A 254 -6.64 -13.68 -4.96
C VAL A 254 -5.95 -14.82 -4.23
N GLY A 255 -6.51 -15.23 -3.09
CA GLY A 255 -6.02 -16.40 -2.37
C GLY A 255 -6.58 -17.70 -2.93
N GLY A 256 -5.72 -18.59 -3.43
CA GLY A 256 -6.13 -19.88 -4.00
C GLY A 256 -6.73 -19.78 -5.42
N ASN A 257 -7.06 -20.93 -6.03
CA ASN A 257 -7.49 -21.03 -7.44
C ASN A 257 -8.92 -20.53 -7.73
N THR A 258 -9.55 -19.80 -6.82
CA THR A 258 -10.97 -19.42 -6.92
C THR A 258 -11.15 -17.93 -6.71
N ALA A 259 -10.99 -17.15 -7.78
CA ALA A 259 -11.77 -15.93 -8.03
C ALA A 259 -11.47 -15.35 -9.43
N PRO A 260 -11.89 -16.04 -10.52
CA PRO A 260 -11.66 -15.55 -11.89
C PRO A 260 -12.29 -14.17 -12.17
N ASP A 261 -13.30 -13.75 -11.37
CA ASP A 261 -14.03 -12.50 -11.56
C ASP A 261 -13.75 -11.44 -10.48
N ALA A 262 -12.74 -11.64 -9.62
CA ALA A 262 -12.39 -10.62 -8.64
C ALA A 262 -11.87 -9.35 -9.34
N VAL A 263 -12.41 -8.20 -8.92
CA VAL A 263 -11.99 -6.89 -9.37
C VAL A 263 -11.64 -6.06 -8.14
N VAL A 264 -10.38 -5.67 -8.03
CA VAL A 264 -9.93 -4.66 -7.07
C VAL A 264 -9.78 -3.34 -7.80
N GLU A 265 -10.26 -2.28 -7.17
CA GLU A 265 -10.19 -0.95 -7.74
C GLU A 265 -9.63 0.05 -6.73
N PHE A 266 -8.65 0.81 -7.19
CA PHE A 266 -8.14 2.00 -6.52
C PHE A 266 -8.55 3.19 -7.35
N ASP A 267 -9.24 4.14 -6.74
CA ASP A 267 -9.75 5.32 -7.42
C ASP A 267 -9.41 6.56 -6.62
N ASP A 268 -9.40 7.71 -7.29
CA ASP A 268 -9.16 9.01 -6.65
C ASP A 268 -7.87 9.03 -5.79
N LEU A 269 -6.81 8.36 -6.25
CA LEU A 269 -5.50 8.50 -5.63
C LEU A 269 -5.09 9.97 -5.78
N ARG A 270 -4.83 10.68 -4.69
CA ARG A 270 -4.34 12.06 -4.66
C ARG A 270 -3.12 12.19 -3.79
N VAL A 271 -2.22 13.09 -4.18
CA VAL A 271 -1.09 13.50 -3.37
C VAL A 271 -1.19 15.00 -3.12
N GLU A 272 -1.31 15.38 -1.87
CA GLU A 272 -1.37 16.75 -1.39
C GLU A 272 -0.12 17.01 -0.55
N ALA A 273 0.86 17.70 -1.13
CA ALA A 273 1.97 18.25 -0.35
C ALA A 273 1.49 19.50 0.39
N PRO A 274 2.01 19.79 1.60
CA PRO A 274 1.74 21.07 2.25
C PRO A 274 2.27 22.19 1.35
N ALA A 275 1.60 23.34 1.34
CA ALA A 275 2.12 24.51 0.64
C ALA A 275 3.51 24.85 1.21
N ARG A 276 4.56 24.54 0.44
CA ARG A 276 5.93 24.86 0.82
C ARG A 276 6.29 26.20 0.20
N THR A 277 6.63 27.17 1.04
CA THR A 277 7.46 28.29 0.61
C THR A 277 8.88 27.75 0.47
N CYS A 278 9.31 27.46 -0.75
CA CYS A 278 10.69 27.08 -0.99
C CYS A 278 11.60 28.29 -0.74
N THR A 279 12.48 28.15 0.24
CA THR A 279 13.52 29.15 0.50
C THR A 279 14.73 28.79 -0.35
N LEU A 280 14.98 29.55 -1.42
CA LEU A 280 16.16 29.38 -2.27
C LEU A 280 17.17 30.49 -1.99
N ALA A 281 18.41 30.10 -1.72
CA ALA A 281 19.54 30.99 -1.53
C ALA A 281 20.72 30.57 -2.42
N VAL A 282 21.26 31.55 -3.14
CA VAL A 282 22.47 31.43 -3.95
C VAL A 282 23.42 32.59 -3.61
N PRO A 283 24.75 32.42 -3.79
CA PRO A 283 25.69 33.49 -3.56
C PRO A 283 25.35 34.74 -4.38
N ALA A 284 25.32 35.91 -3.74
CA ALA A 284 25.04 37.17 -4.42
C ALA A 284 26.13 37.56 -5.44
N THR A 285 27.37 37.12 -5.20
CA THR A 285 28.50 37.34 -6.11
C THR A 285 29.51 36.21 -5.95
N VAL A 286 30.09 35.77 -7.06
CA VAL A 286 31.19 34.81 -7.10
C VAL A 286 32.29 35.39 -7.97
N SER A 287 33.51 35.41 -7.44
CA SER A 287 34.71 35.83 -8.18
C SER A 287 35.41 34.60 -8.75
N VAL A 288 35.74 34.65 -10.03
CA VAL A 288 36.42 33.56 -10.75
C VAL A 288 37.74 34.10 -11.30
N ALA A 289 38.82 33.35 -11.13
CA ALA A 289 40.14 33.74 -11.62
C ALA A 289 40.17 33.79 -13.17
N ALA A 290 41.02 34.65 -13.74
CA ALA A 290 41.06 34.88 -15.19
C ALA A 290 41.49 33.63 -16.00
N ASP A 291 42.27 32.74 -15.39
CA ASP A 291 42.77 31.48 -15.95
C ASP A 291 41.90 30.26 -15.58
N ALA A 292 40.86 30.45 -14.76
CA ALA A 292 39.97 29.36 -14.37
C ALA A 292 39.20 28.82 -15.58
N ARG A 293 39.11 27.49 -15.67
CA ARG A 293 38.30 26.79 -16.70
C ARG A 293 36.94 26.35 -16.17
N THR A 294 36.76 26.38 -14.85
CA THR A 294 35.56 25.92 -14.17
C THR A 294 35.26 26.77 -12.95
N ALA A 295 33.99 26.87 -12.60
CA ALA A 295 33.53 27.43 -11.33
C ALA A 295 32.41 26.57 -10.74
N GLU A 296 32.20 26.67 -9.43
CA GLU A 296 31.09 26.02 -8.74
C GLU A 296 30.26 27.03 -7.97
N LEU A 297 28.94 26.90 -8.04
CA LEU A 297 27.99 27.69 -7.26
C LEU A 297 27.16 26.78 -6.37
N ALA A 298 27.15 27.07 -5.08
CA ALA A 298 26.27 26.39 -4.13
C ALA A 298 24.83 26.89 -4.27
N VAL A 299 23.88 25.96 -4.41
CA VAL A 299 22.45 26.20 -4.29
C VAL A 299 22.00 25.66 -2.95
N SER A 300 21.59 26.55 -2.06
CA SER A 300 21.01 26.19 -0.76
C SER A 300 19.49 26.32 -0.84
N THR A 301 18.78 25.22 -0.64
CA THR A 301 17.31 25.20 -0.63
C THR A 301 16.81 24.12 0.32
N ASP A 302 15.55 24.22 0.72
CA ASP A 302 14.91 23.14 1.48
C ASP A 302 14.89 21.83 0.67
N PRO A 303 15.03 20.65 1.30
CA PRO A 303 14.92 19.37 0.61
C PRO A 303 13.61 19.24 -0.17
N GLY A 304 13.70 18.75 -1.41
CA GLY A 304 12.54 18.58 -2.30
C GLY A 304 12.13 19.83 -3.09
N CYS A 305 12.75 20.99 -2.85
CA CYS A 305 12.51 22.18 -3.67
C CYS A 305 13.26 22.09 -4.99
N ALA A 306 12.52 22.16 -6.09
CA ALA A 306 13.07 22.19 -7.43
C ALA A 306 13.60 23.58 -7.79
N TRP A 307 14.65 23.61 -8.60
CA TRP A 307 15.23 24.83 -9.16
C TRP A 307 15.89 24.54 -10.51
N ALA A 308 16.09 25.60 -11.28
CA ALA A 308 16.78 25.59 -12.56
C ALA A 308 17.75 26.77 -12.66
N VAL A 309 18.83 26.57 -13.41
CA VAL A 309 19.71 27.66 -13.84
C VAL A 309 19.07 28.33 -15.06
N HIS A 310 18.82 29.62 -14.91
CA HIS A 310 18.27 30.52 -15.90
C HIS A 310 19.31 31.57 -16.27
N ASP A 311 19.23 32.11 -17.49
CA ASP A 311 20.03 33.27 -17.96
C ASP A 311 21.52 33.21 -17.60
N THR A 312 22.37 32.70 -18.49
CA THR A 312 23.83 32.70 -18.29
C THR A 312 24.54 33.52 -19.35
N PRO A 313 25.65 34.23 -19.04
CA PRO A 313 26.43 34.91 -20.06
C PRO A 313 27.15 33.87 -20.94
N SER A 314 27.45 34.23 -22.19
CA SER A 314 27.99 33.26 -23.16
C SER A 314 29.33 32.63 -22.76
N TRP A 315 30.11 33.31 -21.91
CA TRP A 315 31.42 32.87 -21.43
C TRP A 315 31.37 32.06 -20.11
N PHE A 316 30.18 31.86 -19.54
CA PHE A 316 29.97 31.13 -18.28
C PHE A 316 28.74 30.22 -18.43
N SER A 317 28.95 28.94 -18.72
CA SER A 317 27.85 28.03 -19.06
C SER A 317 27.77 26.86 -18.09
N PRO A 318 26.56 26.40 -17.70
CA PRO A 318 26.44 25.28 -16.78
C PRO A 318 26.97 24.00 -17.44
N ARG A 319 27.76 23.21 -16.72
CA ARG A 319 28.26 21.91 -17.19
C ARG A 319 27.10 20.92 -17.28
N LEU A 320 26.55 20.77 -18.46
CA LEU A 320 25.51 19.80 -18.78
C LEU A 320 26.15 18.53 -19.35
N ARG A 321 25.54 17.36 -19.09
CA ARG A 321 25.91 16.14 -19.84
C ARG A 321 25.33 16.09 -21.26
N ALA A 322 24.42 16.99 -21.64
CA ALA A 322 24.04 17.33 -23.03
C ALA A 322 22.97 18.46 -23.04
N GLY A 323 23.24 19.58 -23.72
CA GLY A 323 22.28 20.46 -24.43
C GLY A 323 20.97 20.99 -23.80
N GLY A 324 20.76 20.93 -22.48
CA GLY A 324 19.48 21.33 -21.83
C GLY A 324 19.61 22.42 -20.75
N ILE A 325 18.49 22.81 -20.12
CA ILE A 325 18.49 23.65 -18.90
C ILE A 325 19.04 22.80 -17.73
N HIS A 326 19.93 23.35 -16.90
CA HIS A 326 20.42 22.63 -15.71
C HIS A 326 19.38 22.72 -14.60
N VAL A 327 18.78 21.59 -14.25
CA VAL A 327 17.72 21.48 -13.23
C VAL A 327 18.19 20.65 -12.05
N GLY A 328 17.70 20.94 -10.85
CA GLY A 328 18.00 20.20 -9.64
C GLY A 328 16.86 20.23 -8.63
N VAL A 329 16.98 19.38 -7.61
CA VAL A 329 16.03 19.28 -6.50
C VAL A 329 16.83 19.19 -5.20
N GLY A 330 16.50 20.03 -4.21
CA GLY A 330 17.23 20.12 -2.94
C GLY A 330 18.59 20.83 -3.06
N PRO A 331 19.38 20.86 -1.98
CA PRO A 331 20.71 21.47 -1.97
C PRO A 331 21.67 20.81 -2.97
N ALA A 332 22.47 21.61 -3.68
CA ALA A 332 23.45 21.10 -4.64
C ALA A 332 24.63 22.07 -4.87
N SER A 333 25.69 21.57 -5.51
CA SER A 333 26.73 22.40 -6.14
C SER A 333 26.58 22.31 -7.66
N VAL A 334 26.44 23.45 -8.33
CA VAL A 334 26.34 23.54 -9.79
C VAL A 334 27.69 23.91 -10.37
N ALA A 335 28.25 23.03 -11.20
CA ALA A 335 29.48 23.30 -11.92
C ALA A 335 29.22 24.05 -13.23
N PHE A 336 30.09 24.99 -13.55
CA PHE A 336 30.08 25.81 -14.77
C PHE A 336 31.41 25.69 -15.50
N ASP A 337 31.36 25.66 -16.83
CA ASP A 337 32.50 25.93 -17.69
C ASP A 337 32.69 27.44 -17.85
N VAL A 338 33.95 27.87 -17.81
CA VAL A 338 34.34 29.27 -17.88
C VAL A 338 35.33 29.44 -19.03
N ASP A 339 34.97 30.26 -20.00
CA ASP A 339 35.86 30.62 -21.11
C ASP A 339 37.02 31.47 -20.58
N GLU A 340 38.20 31.37 -21.18
CA GLU A 340 39.33 32.22 -20.83
C GLU A 340 39.01 33.71 -20.96
N ASN A 341 39.55 34.56 -20.06
CA ASN A 341 39.55 36.00 -20.25
C ASN A 341 40.91 36.47 -20.80
N PRO A 342 41.04 36.75 -22.11
CA PRO A 342 42.32 37.11 -22.70
C PRO A 342 42.71 38.58 -22.44
N THR A 343 41.89 39.34 -21.73
CA THR A 343 42.08 40.78 -21.50
C THR A 343 42.40 41.08 -20.04
N ALA A 344 43.00 42.25 -19.78
CA ALA A 344 43.23 42.75 -18.43
C ALA A 344 41.98 43.38 -17.79
N GLU A 345 40.86 43.45 -18.52
CA GLU A 345 39.60 44.03 -18.04
C GLU A 345 38.71 42.96 -17.40
N PHE A 346 37.94 43.36 -16.37
CA PHE A 346 36.98 42.47 -15.73
C PHE A 346 35.78 42.21 -16.63
N ARG A 347 35.37 40.93 -16.72
CA ARG A 347 34.07 40.54 -17.28
C ARG A 347 33.06 40.40 -16.15
N ILE A 348 31.88 40.99 -16.31
CA ILE A 348 30.76 40.88 -15.38
C ILE A 348 29.58 40.26 -16.12
N GLY A 349 28.93 39.30 -15.49
CA GLY A 349 27.75 38.62 -16.02
C GLY A 349 26.77 38.29 -14.90
N THR A 350 25.53 37.98 -15.27
CA THR A 350 24.49 37.58 -14.32
C THR A 350 24.11 36.14 -14.61
N VAL A 351 24.00 35.33 -13.55
CA VAL A 351 23.41 33.99 -13.57
C VAL A 351 22.17 34.05 -12.70
N ARG A 352 21.03 33.54 -13.18
CA ARG A 352 19.82 33.41 -12.36
C ARG A 352 19.63 31.95 -11.98
N ILE A 353 19.25 31.70 -10.74
CA ILE A 353 18.89 30.36 -10.27
C ILE A 353 17.60 30.53 -9.47
N GLY A 354 16.57 29.77 -9.82
CA GLY A 354 15.25 29.90 -9.22
C GLY A 354 14.34 28.72 -9.60
N PRO A 355 13.12 28.66 -9.06
CA PRO A 355 12.15 27.62 -9.38
C PRO A 355 11.79 27.54 -10.88
#